data_AF-A0A841NI52-F1
#
_entry.id   AF-A0A841NI52-F1
#
_cell.length_a   1.000
_cell.length_b   1.000
_cell.length_c   1.000
_cell.angle_alpha   90.00
_cell.angle_beta   90.00
_cell.angle_gamma   90.00
#
_symmetry.space_group_name_H-M   'P 1'
#
loop_
_entity.id
_entity.type
_entity.pdbx_description
1 polymer ?
#
loop_
_entity_poly.entity_id
_entity_poly.type
_entity_poly.pdbx_seq_one_letter_code
_entity_poly.pdbx_strand_id
1 'polypeptide(L)'
;MKKISTFLIRIELYNSEDADYDDLHDVMFENKFSKKLIVNEILYQLPRGQYCSFDEIKDDEGNLIDNEDEVGTIVINSIQTVWEDFGLTIAKVDGIVKAYNLKTIE
;
A
#
# COMPACT_ATOMS: atom_id res chain seq x y z
N MET A 1 -18.97 -5.11 13.28
CA MET A 1 -18.32 -4.51 12.08
C MET A 1 -17.59 -5.62 11.36
N LYS A 2 -17.79 -5.76 10.04
CA LYS A 2 -16.98 -6.68 9.23
C LYS A 2 -15.53 -6.19 9.33
N LYS A 3 -14.61 -7.07 9.70
CA LYS A 3 -13.20 -6.71 9.76
C LYS A 3 -12.73 -6.55 8.32
N ILE A 4 -12.33 -5.33 7.95
CA ILE A 4 -11.70 -5.06 6.66
C ILE A 4 -10.27 -5.58 6.77
N SER A 5 -9.86 -6.35 5.77
CA SER A 5 -8.49 -6.85 5.72
C SER A 5 -7.53 -5.70 5.43
N THR A 6 -6.42 -5.69 6.16
CA THR A 6 -5.34 -4.73 5.92
C THR A 6 -4.33 -5.38 5.00
N PHE A 7 -3.99 -4.73 3.89
CA PHE A 7 -2.90 -5.16 3.03
C PHE A 7 -1.69 -4.27 3.29
N LEU A 8 -0.53 -4.89 3.48
CA LEU A 8 0.76 -4.22 3.52
C LEU A 8 1.48 -4.49 2.21
N ILE A 9 1.99 -3.44 1.59
CA ILE A 9 2.64 -3.50 0.30
C ILE A 9 4.04 -2.90 0.41
N ARG A 10 4.99 -3.56 -0.23
CA ARG A 10 6.31 -3.00 -0.53
C ARG A 10 6.54 -3.00 -2.04
N ILE A 11 6.93 -1.85 -2.56
CA ILE A 11 7.33 -1.63 -3.95
C ILE A 11 8.78 -1.17 -3.96
N GLU A 12 9.58 -1.74 -4.86
CA GLU A 12 10.95 -1.33 -5.11
C GLU A 12 11.08 -1.01 -6.60
N LEU A 13 11.22 0.27 -6.94
CA LEU A 13 11.45 0.71 -8.32
C LEU A 13 12.94 0.50 -8.67
N TYR A 14 13.24 -0.33 -9.67
CA TYR A 14 14.63 -0.57 -10.08
C TYR A 14 15.17 0.60 -10.89
N ASN A 15 16.47 0.91 -10.72
CA ASN A 15 17.16 2.03 -11.39
C ASN A 15 16.49 3.40 -11.18
N SER A 16 15.87 3.62 -10.02
CA SER A 16 15.13 4.85 -9.69
C SER A 16 15.91 5.80 -8.78
N GLU A 17 15.59 7.08 -8.87
CA GLU A 17 15.95 8.14 -7.94
C GLU A 17 14.79 8.46 -6.98
N ASP A 18 15.08 9.18 -5.89
CA ASP A 18 14.07 9.53 -4.88
C ASP A 18 12.84 10.22 -5.48
N ALA A 19 13.04 11.10 -6.47
CA ALA A 19 11.96 11.83 -7.14
C ALA A 19 10.99 10.93 -7.92
N ASP A 20 11.44 9.76 -8.41
CA ASP A 20 10.59 8.85 -9.19
C ASP A 20 9.46 8.22 -8.36
N TYR A 21 9.56 8.31 -7.03
CA TYR A 21 8.52 7.79 -6.15
C TYR A 21 7.35 8.75 -5.95
N ASP A 22 7.47 10.01 -6.36
CA ASP A 22 6.39 10.98 -6.20
C ASP A 22 5.14 10.54 -6.98
N ASP A 23 5.30 10.19 -8.27
CA ASP A 23 4.21 9.66 -9.11
C ASP A 23 3.67 8.31 -8.56
N LEU A 24 4.56 7.46 -8.04
CA LEU A 24 4.16 6.21 -7.39
C LEU A 24 3.29 6.45 -6.15
N HIS A 25 3.56 7.51 -5.38
CA HIS A 25 2.78 7.83 -4.19
C HIS A 25 1.35 8.23 -4.54
N ASP A 26 1.18 9.03 -5.58
CA ASP A 26 -0.13 9.49 -6.03
C ASP A 26 -0.97 8.31 -6.55
N VAL A 27 -0.40 7.49 -7.43
CA VAL A 27 -1.06 6.29 -7.96
C VAL A 27 -1.48 5.32 -6.85
N MET A 28 -0.61 5.08 -5.86
CA MET A 28 -0.95 4.19 -4.74
C MET A 28 -2.07 4.79 -3.87
N PHE A 29 -2.06 6.10 -3.66
CA PHE A 29 -3.09 6.77 -2.88
C PHE A 29 -4.47 6.71 -3.55
N GLU A 30 -4.54 6.91 -4.87
CA GLU A 30 -5.75 6.74 -5.65
C GLU A 30 -6.34 5.34 -5.51
N ASN A 31 -5.46 4.33 -5.42
CA ASN A 31 -5.79 2.92 -5.21
C ASN A 31 -5.94 2.51 -3.74
N LYS A 32 -6.19 3.47 -2.85
CA LYS A 32 -6.49 3.25 -1.41
C LYS A 32 -5.32 2.73 -0.58
N PHE A 33 -4.08 2.96 -1.02
CA PHE A 33 -2.87 2.63 -0.30
C PHE A 33 -2.15 3.90 0.16
N SER A 34 -1.85 3.97 1.45
CA SER A 34 -1.21 5.14 2.06
C SER A 34 0.15 4.78 2.62
N LYS A 35 1.08 5.72 2.55
CA LYS A 35 2.35 5.66 3.28
C LYS A 35 2.20 5.98 4.77
N LYS A 36 0.96 6.16 5.25
CA LYS A 36 0.66 6.47 6.64
C LYS A 36 -0.08 5.31 7.27
N LEU A 37 0.42 4.86 8.41
CA LEU A 37 -0.15 3.76 9.17
C LEU A 37 -0.57 4.27 10.55
N ILE A 38 -1.79 3.97 10.97
CA ILE A 38 -2.27 4.25 12.34
C ILE A 38 -2.15 2.96 13.16
N VAL A 39 -1.34 2.98 14.22
CA VAL A 39 -1.24 1.88 15.18
C VAL A 39 -1.41 2.44 16.58
N ASN A 40 -2.44 1.97 17.30
CA ASN A 40 -2.75 2.41 18.66
C ASN A 40 -2.83 3.95 18.78
N GLU A 41 -3.61 4.58 17.89
CA GLU A 41 -3.82 6.05 17.81
C GLU A 41 -2.57 6.87 17.41
N ILE A 42 -1.43 6.23 17.19
CA ILE A 42 -0.21 6.89 16.73
C ILE A 42 -0.12 6.79 15.21
N LEU A 43 0.09 7.93 14.55
CA LEU A 43 0.31 8.03 13.10
C LEU A 43 1.80 7.87 12.78
N TYR A 44 2.12 6.90 11.94
CA TYR A 44 3.47 6.61 11.49
C TYR A 44 3.65 6.86 9.99
N GLN A 45 4.85 7.31 9.62
CA GLN A 45 5.33 7.32 8.25
C GLN A 45 5.94 5.96 7.91
N LEU A 46 5.38 5.27 6.93
CA LEU A 46 5.98 4.08 6.34
C LEU A 46 7.20 4.47 5.48
N PRO A 47 8.19 3.57 5.35
CA PRO A 47 9.34 3.74 4.46
C PRO A 47 8.95 4.06 3.01
N ARG A 48 9.91 4.59 2.24
CA ARG A 48 9.72 5.15 0.88
C ARG A 48 8.74 4.35 0.01
N GLY A 49 9.00 3.06 -0.20
CA GLY A 49 8.15 2.17 -1.01
C GLY A 49 7.19 1.30 -0.22
N GLN A 50 6.80 1.66 1.01
CA GLN A 50 5.88 0.88 1.82
C GLN A 50 4.53 1.57 2.00
N TYR A 51 3.48 0.78 1.91
CA TYR A 51 2.10 1.24 1.96
C TYR A 51 1.22 0.29 2.77
N CYS A 52 0.13 0.82 3.30
CA CYS A 52 -0.96 0.04 3.86
C CYS A 52 -2.30 0.46 3.25
N SER A 53 -3.22 -0.47 3.08
CA SER A 53 -4.59 -0.12 2.70
C SER A 53 -5.24 0.74 3.80
N PHE A 54 -5.89 1.84 3.41
CA PHE A 54 -6.62 2.72 4.33
C PHE A 54 -8.14 2.66 4.15
N ASP A 55 -8.60 1.96 3.12
CA ASP A 55 -10.01 1.77 2.80
C ASP A 55 -10.25 0.34 2.24
N GLU A 56 -11.53 0.00 2.03
CA GLU A 56 -11.92 -1.23 1.34
C GLU A 56 -11.43 -1.21 -0.11
N ILE A 57 -10.75 -2.28 -0.53
CA ILE A 57 -10.42 -2.51 -1.94
C ILE A 57 -11.60 -3.21 -2.60
N LYS A 58 -12.09 -2.66 -3.70
CA LYS A 58 -13.25 -3.20 -4.42
C LYS A 58 -12.92 -3.37 -5.91
N ASP A 59 -13.56 -4.36 -6.52
CA ASP A 59 -13.56 -4.49 -7.98
C ASP A 59 -14.48 -3.43 -8.64
N ASP A 60 -14.49 -3.41 -9.97
CA ASP A 60 -15.32 -2.49 -10.77
C ASP A 60 -16.83 -2.69 -10.56
N GLU A 61 -17.24 -3.86 -10.05
CA GLU A 61 -18.63 -4.19 -9.71
C GLU A 61 -18.99 -3.79 -8.26
N GLY A 62 -18.00 -3.32 -7.48
CA GLY A 62 -18.16 -2.90 -6.09
C GLY A 62 -18.05 -4.03 -5.07
N ASN A 63 -17.64 -5.24 -5.46
CA ASN A 63 -17.41 -6.36 -4.55
C ASN A 63 -16.09 -6.17 -3.80
N LEU A 64 -16.07 -6.55 -2.51
CA LEU A 64 -14.87 -6.49 -1.69
C LEU A 64 -13.82 -7.51 -2.17
N ILE A 65 -12.61 -7.03 -2.45
CA ILE A 65 -11.45 -7.86 -2.75
C ILE A 65 -10.74 -8.19 -1.43
N ASP A 66 -10.51 -9.49 -1.20
CA ASP A 66 -9.99 -9.99 0.08
C ASP A 66 -8.85 -11.02 -0.07
N ASN A 67 -8.18 -11.06 -1.22
CA ASN A 67 -7.01 -11.90 -1.45
C ASN A 67 -5.85 -11.11 -2.07
N GLU A 68 -4.63 -11.60 -1.85
CA GLU A 68 -3.39 -10.94 -2.22
C GLU A 68 -3.16 -10.92 -3.74
N ASP A 69 -3.63 -11.93 -4.48
CA ASP A 69 -3.41 -12.05 -5.91
C ASP A 69 -4.18 -10.98 -6.71
N GLU A 70 -5.45 -10.76 -6.37
CA GLU A 70 -6.29 -9.74 -6.98
C GLU A 70 -5.80 -8.32 -6.61
N VAL A 71 -5.47 -8.09 -5.33
CA VAL A 71 -4.87 -6.81 -4.92
C VAL A 71 -3.53 -6.59 -5.63
N GLY A 72 -2.72 -7.64 -5.77
CA GLY A 72 -1.46 -7.61 -6.50
C GLY A 72 -1.66 -7.17 -7.94
N THR A 73 -2.69 -7.68 -8.63
CA THR A 73 -3.02 -7.29 -10.01
C THR A 73 -3.41 -5.82 -10.11
N ILE A 74 -4.23 -5.31 -9.18
CA ILE A 74 -4.60 -3.88 -9.14
C ILE A 74 -3.36 -3.01 -8.96
N VAL A 75 -2.49 -3.38 -8.02
CA VAL A 75 -1.28 -2.64 -7.70
C VAL A 75 -0.30 -2.66 -8.87
N ILE A 76 -0.08 -3.81 -9.50
CA ILE A 76 0.76 -3.94 -10.70
C ILE A 76 0.25 -3.04 -11.82
N ASN A 77 -1.03 -3.14 -12.17
CA ASN A 77 -1.63 -2.34 -13.25
C ASN A 77 -1.52 -0.84 -12.97
N SER A 78 -1.66 -0.45 -11.71
CA SER A 78 -1.54 0.93 -11.27
C SER A 78 -0.10 1.43 -11.43
N ILE A 79 0.88 0.71 -10.89
CA ILE A 79 2.30 1.08 -10.97
C ILE A 79 2.75 1.16 -12.43
N GLN A 80 2.31 0.24 -13.30
CA GLN A 80 2.67 0.21 -14.72
C GLN A 80 2.23 1.46 -15.51
N THR A 81 1.38 2.31 -14.95
CA THR A 81 1.04 3.61 -15.55
C THR A 81 2.16 4.66 -15.39
N VAL A 82 3.05 4.47 -14.42
CA VAL A 82 4.11 5.42 -14.07
C VAL A 82 5.52 4.81 -14.06
N TRP A 83 5.64 3.48 -13.95
CA TRP A 83 6.93 2.78 -13.92
C TRP A 83 6.85 1.34 -14.44
N GLU A 84 7.81 0.93 -15.26
CA GLU A 84 7.80 -0.40 -15.90
C GLU A 84 8.57 -1.48 -15.12
N ASP A 85 9.70 -1.11 -14.48
CA ASP A 85 10.63 -2.08 -13.88
C ASP A 85 10.65 -1.99 -12.34
N PHE A 86 9.90 -2.89 -11.69
CA PHE A 86 9.74 -2.87 -10.23
C PHE A 86 9.58 -4.27 -9.61
N GLY A 87 9.90 -4.38 -8.33
CA GLY A 87 9.54 -5.49 -7.47
C GLY A 87 8.31 -5.16 -6.62
N LEU A 88 7.43 -6.16 -6.42
CA LEU A 88 6.26 -6.07 -5.56
C LEU A 88 6.29 -7.17 -4.50
N THR A 89 6.01 -6.82 -3.24
CA THR A 89 5.69 -7.76 -2.17
C THR A 89 4.41 -7.32 -1.50
N ILE A 90 3.47 -8.24 -1.31
CA ILE A 90 2.18 -8.00 -0.66
C ILE A 90 1.99 -8.97 0.50
N ALA A 91 1.35 -8.50 1.56
CA ALA A 91 0.93 -9.31 2.68
C ALA A 91 -0.48 -8.89 3.16
N LYS A 92 -1.39 -9.84 3.27
CA LYS A 92 -2.67 -9.68 3.99
C LYS A 92 -2.44 -9.85 5.47
N VAL A 93 -2.89 -8.87 6.25
CA VAL A 93 -2.75 -8.83 7.70
C VAL A 93 -4.11 -8.94 8.35
N ASP A 94 -4.41 -10.14 8.86
CA ASP A 94 -5.62 -10.41 9.64
C ASP A 94 -5.47 -10.04 11.14
N GLY A 95 -4.33 -9.46 11.54
CA GLY A 95 -3.95 -9.17 12.92
C GLY A 95 -3.71 -7.69 13.20
N ILE A 96 -3.19 -7.39 14.39
CA ILE A 96 -2.70 -6.04 14.71
C ILE A 96 -1.34 -5.86 14.01
N VAL A 97 -1.19 -4.77 13.26
CA VAL A 97 0.11 -4.38 12.72
C VAL A 97 1.01 -3.93 13.87
N LYS A 98 2.17 -4.57 14.02
CA LYS A 98 3.19 -4.18 15.00
C LYS A 98 4.21 -3.28 14.30
N ALA A 99 4.42 -2.08 14.85
CA ALA A 99 5.40 -1.12 14.35
C ALA A 99 6.53 -0.94 15.36
N TYR A 100 7.77 -0.92 14.88
CA TYR A 100 8.97 -0.69 15.68
C TYR A 100 9.87 0.31 14.95
N ASN A 101 10.34 1.35 15.65
CA ASN A 101 11.24 2.39 15.11
C ASN A 101 10.74 3.08 13.83
N LEU A 102 9.43 3.13 13.60
CA LEU A 102 8.87 3.96 12.53
C LEU A 102 8.87 5.43 12.94
N LYS A 103 9.07 6.31 11.97
CA LYS A 103 8.98 7.76 12.20
C LYS A 103 7.53 8.13 12.50
N THR A 104 7.29 8.75 13.65
CA THR A 104 5.98 9.34 13.99
C THR A 104 5.76 10.62 13.19
N ILE A 105 4.49 10.90 12.87
CA ILE A 105 4.07 12.17 12.27
C ILE A 105 3.05 12.79 13.23
N GLU A 106 3.32 14.02 13.66
CA GLU A 106 2.39 14.82 14.48
C GLU A 106 1.35 15.53 13.62
#